data_AF-A0A5E4IE68-F1
#
_entry.id   AF-A0A5E4IE68-F1
#
_cell.length_a   1.000
_cell.length_b   1.000
_cell.length_c   1.000
_cell.angle_alpha   90.00
_cell.angle_beta   90.00
_cell.angle_gamma   90.00
#
_symmetry.space_group_name_H-M   'P 1'
#
loop_
_entity.id
_entity.type
_entity.pdbx_description
1 polymer ?
#
loop_
_entity_poly.entity_id
_entity_poly.type
_entity_poly.pdbx_seq_one_letter_code
_entity_poly.pdbx_strand_id
1 'polypeptide(L)'
;MKTRLQPSRLWNREGVKPTAVALHGFSAQFDDWIAYKRGNLSTPPRIELEIPIQIKEALEELRKRGDYASQWISFALLDMSDSMLGQIAKNLIDLRTAELTPGMFRRCTYSDEQTVVSLIGSLDLPQHLLEQKTEMRAVIEKYRHKAIKSIGLGIMVNDNSKPFHCASWVEGPWEYDDEMEKLMQDEPPFIPAPGTELPGRNAPCLCGSGKKFKKCCLRKIQAARGHMG
;
A
#
# COMPACT_ATOMS: atom_id res chain seq x y z
N MET A 1 -3.21 -16.21 18.82
CA MET A 1 -2.82 -16.19 17.40
C MET A 1 -1.91 -14.98 17.25
N LYS A 2 -0.62 -15.15 16.98
CA LYS A 2 0.33 -14.02 16.88
C LYS A 2 0.14 -13.19 15.60
N THR A 3 -0.83 -13.56 14.77
CA THR A 3 -0.86 -13.23 13.36
C THR A 3 -2.26 -12.76 12.95
N ARG A 4 -2.28 -11.86 11.96
CA ARG A 4 -3.48 -11.42 11.25
C ARG A 4 -4.17 -12.64 10.62
N LEU A 5 -5.52 -12.66 10.63
CA LEU A 5 -6.35 -13.71 10.04
C LEU A 5 -6.32 -13.61 8.50
N GLN A 6 -5.17 -13.84 7.88
CA GLN A 6 -5.06 -13.82 6.43
C GLN A 6 -5.74 -15.04 5.81
N PRO A 7 -6.63 -14.86 4.80
CA PRO A 7 -7.30 -15.95 4.11
C PRO A 7 -6.34 -17.04 3.62
N SER A 8 -5.22 -16.64 3.02
CA SER A 8 -4.21 -17.57 2.52
C SER A 8 -3.56 -18.44 3.59
N ARG A 9 -3.52 -18.00 4.86
CA ARG A 9 -2.97 -18.77 5.99
C ARG A 9 -3.96 -19.77 6.57
N LEU A 10 -5.25 -19.52 6.40
CA LEU A 10 -6.33 -20.29 7.01
C LEU A 10 -6.96 -21.28 6.03
N TRP A 11 -7.14 -20.85 4.78
CA TRP A 11 -8.01 -21.50 3.81
C TRP A 11 -7.26 -22.19 2.68
N ASN A 12 -6.03 -21.76 2.34
CA ASN A 12 -5.22 -22.39 1.29
C ASN A 12 -4.36 -23.53 1.86
N ARG A 13 -5.00 -24.60 2.33
CA ARG A 13 -4.35 -25.89 2.59
C ARG A 13 -4.77 -26.88 1.52
N GLU A 14 -3.82 -27.54 0.87
CA GLU A 14 -4.10 -28.48 -0.22
C GLU A 14 -5.13 -29.53 0.21
N GLY A 15 -6.22 -29.64 -0.56
CA GLY A 15 -7.24 -30.68 -0.41
C GLY A 15 -8.23 -30.52 0.75
N VAL A 16 -8.14 -29.47 1.57
CA VAL A 16 -9.04 -29.29 2.72
C VAL A 16 -9.84 -28.01 2.57
N LYS A 17 -11.17 -28.12 2.43
CA LYS A 17 -12.10 -27.00 2.62
C LYS A 17 -12.53 -26.97 4.08
N PRO A 18 -11.97 -26.08 4.90
CA PRO A 18 -12.36 -26.00 6.30
C PRO A 18 -13.81 -25.56 6.44
N THR A 19 -14.55 -26.30 7.27
CA THR A 19 -15.99 -26.12 7.53
C THR A 19 -16.27 -25.37 8.83
N ALA A 20 -15.24 -25.13 9.64
CA ALA A 20 -15.30 -24.37 10.87
C ALA A 20 -13.96 -23.66 11.14
N VAL A 21 -14.03 -22.47 11.75
CA VAL A 21 -12.88 -21.77 12.31
C VAL A 21 -13.05 -21.75 13.81
N ALA A 22 -12.04 -22.26 14.51
CA ALA A 22 -12.01 -22.20 15.96
C ALA A 22 -10.85 -21.30 16.39
N LEU A 23 -11.19 -20.15 16.97
CA LEU A 23 -10.21 -19.18 17.47
C LEU A 23 -9.69 -19.65 18.83
N HIS A 24 -8.86 -20.69 18.81
CA HIS A 24 -8.16 -21.17 19.99
C HIS A 24 -6.77 -20.54 20.06
N GLY A 25 -6.39 -20.03 21.24
CA GLY A 25 -5.10 -19.42 21.45
C GLY A 25 -5.19 -17.91 21.59
N PHE A 26 -5.73 -17.51 22.74
CA PHE A 26 -5.36 -16.28 23.46
C PHE A 26 -5.71 -16.42 24.96
N SER A 27 -6.32 -17.54 25.39
CA SER A 27 -6.71 -17.74 26.80
C SER A 27 -5.53 -17.49 27.73
N ALA A 28 -4.38 -18.14 27.53
CA ALA A 28 -3.21 -17.91 28.36
C ALA A 28 -2.75 -16.44 28.40
N GLN A 29 -2.71 -15.75 27.25
CA GLN A 29 -2.30 -14.34 27.21
C GLN A 29 -3.34 -13.39 27.82
N PHE A 30 -4.63 -13.70 27.69
CA PHE A 30 -5.71 -12.95 28.34
C PHE A 30 -5.81 -13.28 29.83
N ASP A 31 -5.55 -14.51 30.23
CA ASP A 31 -5.48 -14.97 31.62
C ASP A 31 -4.31 -14.27 32.32
N ASP A 32 -3.14 -14.21 31.68
CA ASP A 32 -1.99 -13.41 32.12
C ASP A 32 -2.37 -11.92 32.19
N TRP A 33 -3.15 -11.41 31.24
CA TRP A 33 -3.56 -10.00 31.26
C TRP A 33 -4.51 -9.70 32.42
N ILE A 34 -5.45 -10.61 32.71
CA ILE A 34 -6.34 -10.53 33.87
C ILE A 34 -5.55 -10.70 35.17
N ALA A 35 -4.59 -11.61 35.22
CA ALA A 35 -3.70 -11.79 36.37
C ALA A 35 -2.89 -10.51 36.64
N TYR A 36 -2.34 -9.87 35.60
CA TYR A 36 -1.69 -8.56 35.69
C TYR A 36 -2.66 -7.49 36.21
N LYS A 37 -3.88 -7.38 35.65
CA LYS A 37 -4.90 -6.42 36.11
C LYS A 37 -5.33 -6.64 37.56
N ARG A 38 -5.21 -7.86 38.08
CA ARG A 38 -5.48 -8.23 39.48
C ARG A 38 -4.27 -8.04 40.42
N GLY A 39 -3.12 -7.64 39.89
CA GLY A 39 -1.88 -7.51 40.67
C GLY A 39 -1.13 -8.82 40.92
N ASN A 40 -1.56 -9.92 40.30
CA ASN A 40 -0.94 -11.24 40.42
C ASN A 40 0.30 -11.39 39.52
N LEU A 41 0.46 -10.51 38.52
CA LEU A 41 1.67 -10.38 37.71
C LEU A 41 2.18 -8.96 37.78
N SER A 42 3.50 -8.79 37.78
CA SER A 42 4.17 -7.48 37.81
C SER A 42 4.33 -6.86 36.42
N THR A 43 4.33 -7.68 35.36
CA THR A 43 4.48 -7.25 33.98
C THR A 43 3.27 -7.67 33.13
N PRO A 44 2.76 -6.78 32.26
CA PRO A 44 1.67 -7.14 31.37
C PRO A 44 2.15 -8.10 30.28
N PRO A 45 1.35 -9.09 29.87
CA PRO A 45 1.67 -9.87 28.69
C PRO A 45 1.61 -8.99 27.44
N ARG A 46 2.46 -9.32 26.47
CA ARG A 46 2.51 -8.60 25.20
C ARG A 46 1.42 -9.11 24.25
N ILE A 47 0.40 -8.30 24.03
CA ILE A 47 -0.69 -8.57 23.08
C ILE A 47 -0.64 -7.50 21.98
N GLU A 48 0.02 -7.80 20.87
CA GLU A 48 0.19 -6.88 19.75
C GLU A 48 0.11 -7.61 18.40
N LEU A 49 -0.19 -6.87 17.33
CA LEU A 49 -0.10 -7.38 15.96
C LEU A 49 1.37 -7.42 15.51
N GLU A 50 1.78 -8.54 14.91
CA GLU A 50 3.06 -8.64 14.21
C GLU A 50 2.94 -7.97 12.82
N ILE A 51 3.30 -6.69 12.76
CA ILE A 51 3.34 -5.87 11.52
C ILE A 51 4.55 -4.94 11.55
N PRO A 52 5.06 -4.48 10.39
CA PRO A 52 6.12 -3.48 10.35
C PRO A 52 5.73 -2.19 11.07
N ILE A 53 6.69 -1.53 11.73
CA ILE A 53 6.44 -0.33 12.54
C ILE A 53 5.79 0.79 11.71
N GLN A 54 6.20 0.96 10.45
CA GLN A 54 5.62 1.97 9.54
C GLN A 54 4.12 1.70 9.28
N ILE A 55 3.72 0.42 9.24
CA ILE A 55 2.31 0.05 9.09
C ILE A 55 1.56 0.27 10.40
N LYS A 56 2.19 -0.02 11.55
CA LYS A 56 1.60 0.28 12.88
C LYS A 56 1.32 1.78 13.03
N GLU A 57 2.28 2.63 12.70
CA GLU A 57 2.15 4.09 12.72
C GLU A 57 1.05 4.56 11.77
N ALA A 58 1.00 4.01 10.54
CA ALA A 58 -0.06 4.33 9.60
C ALA A 58 -1.45 3.94 10.13
N LEU A 59 -1.61 2.75 10.72
CA LEU A 59 -2.88 2.32 11.33
C LEU A 59 -3.28 3.19 12.53
N GLU A 60 -2.32 3.65 13.34
CA GLU A 60 -2.57 4.58 14.44
C GLU A 60 -3.02 5.94 13.92
N GLU A 61 -2.42 6.45 12.84
CA GLU A 61 -2.84 7.68 12.18
C GLU A 61 -4.25 7.56 11.56
N LEU A 62 -4.55 6.47 10.84
CA LEU A 62 -5.89 6.20 10.31
C LEU A 62 -6.94 6.15 11.42
N ARG A 63 -6.61 5.51 12.55
CA ARG A 63 -7.49 5.45 13.73
C ARG A 63 -7.80 6.82 14.31
N LYS A 64 -6.82 7.74 14.34
CA LYS A 64 -7.01 9.11 14.84
C LYS A 64 -7.95 9.93 13.96
N ARG A 65 -7.94 9.69 12.64
CA ARG A 65 -8.80 10.42 11.68
C ARG A 65 -10.27 10.04 11.82
N GLY A 66 -10.55 8.75 12.02
CA GLY A 66 -11.91 8.25 12.31
C GLY A 66 -12.93 8.41 11.18
N ASP A 67 -12.50 8.77 9.97
CA ASP A 67 -13.37 8.88 8.80
C ASP A 67 -13.61 7.52 8.10
N TYR A 68 -14.61 7.48 7.21
CA TYR A 68 -15.01 6.27 6.49
C TYR A 68 -13.87 5.64 5.68
N ALA A 69 -13.11 6.46 4.94
CA ALA A 69 -11.99 5.95 4.15
C ALA A 69 -10.90 5.36 5.06
N SER A 70 -10.57 6.04 6.16
CA SER A 70 -9.56 5.59 7.12
C SER A 70 -9.89 4.22 7.73
N GLN A 71 -11.17 3.95 8.02
CA GLN A 71 -11.62 2.65 8.51
C GLN A 71 -11.37 1.53 7.49
N TRP A 72 -11.78 1.73 6.23
CA TRP A 72 -11.64 0.70 5.20
C TRP A 72 -10.20 0.48 4.76
N ILE A 73 -9.40 1.54 4.71
CA ILE A 73 -7.95 1.44 4.48
C ILE A 73 -7.31 0.60 5.59
N SER A 74 -7.70 0.79 6.85
CA SER A 74 -7.18 0.00 7.97
C SER A 74 -7.48 -1.48 7.80
N PHE A 75 -8.70 -1.84 7.43
CA PHE A 75 -9.06 -3.25 7.17
C PHE A 75 -8.30 -3.83 5.98
N ALA A 76 -8.19 -3.07 4.89
CA ALA A 76 -7.46 -3.52 3.71
C ALA A 76 -5.97 -3.75 3.99
N LEU A 77 -5.30 -2.86 4.74
CA LEU A 77 -3.92 -3.08 5.17
C LEU A 77 -3.79 -4.35 6.05
N LEU A 78 -4.74 -4.58 6.95
CA LEU A 78 -4.71 -5.75 7.83
C LEU A 78 -4.95 -7.07 7.08
N ASP A 79 -5.65 -7.03 5.95
CA ASP A 79 -5.93 -8.19 5.08
C ASP A 79 -4.75 -8.56 4.16
N MET A 80 -3.89 -7.60 3.81
CA MET A 80 -2.74 -7.81 2.90
C MET A 80 -1.73 -8.84 3.40
N SER A 81 -1.02 -9.49 2.48
CA SER A 81 0.08 -10.42 2.80
C SER A 81 1.23 -9.76 3.58
N ASP A 82 2.00 -10.55 4.35
CA ASP A 82 3.18 -10.03 5.09
C ASP A 82 4.25 -9.49 4.16
N SER A 83 4.46 -10.13 3.01
CA SER A 83 5.36 -9.64 1.95
C SER A 83 4.92 -8.28 1.44
N MET A 84 3.62 -8.08 1.24
CA MET A 84 3.10 -6.79 0.76
C MET A 84 3.28 -5.70 1.81
N LEU A 85 2.93 -5.97 3.07
CA LEU A 85 3.17 -5.02 4.17
C LEU A 85 4.65 -4.65 4.30
N GLY A 86 5.56 -5.62 4.14
CA GLY A 86 7.00 -5.37 4.13
C GLY A 86 7.44 -4.46 2.99
N GLN A 87 6.89 -4.63 1.79
CA GLN A 87 7.17 -3.77 0.64
C GLN A 87 6.66 -2.34 0.84
N ILE A 88 5.43 -2.18 1.33
CA ILE A 88 4.84 -0.88 1.64
C ILE A 88 5.68 -0.19 2.72
N ALA A 89 6.01 -0.89 3.80
CA ALA A 89 6.84 -0.35 4.89
C ALA A 89 8.21 0.12 4.40
N LYS A 90 8.90 -0.70 3.60
CA LYS A 90 10.19 -0.32 3.00
C LYS A 90 10.05 0.96 2.17
N ASN A 91 9.00 1.08 1.36
CA ASN A 91 8.86 2.24 0.48
C ASN A 91 8.41 3.51 1.21
N LEU A 92 7.70 3.39 2.34
CA LEU A 92 7.49 4.52 3.23
C LEU A 92 8.82 5.08 3.76
N ILE A 93 9.77 4.20 4.10
CA ILE A 93 11.13 4.60 4.49
C ILE A 93 11.85 5.22 3.30
N ASP A 94 11.93 4.51 2.16
CA ASP A 94 12.67 4.93 0.98
C ASP A 94 12.16 6.29 0.46
N LEU A 95 10.85 6.54 0.50
CA LEU A 95 10.24 7.80 0.08
C LEU A 95 10.65 8.97 0.98
N ARG A 96 10.78 8.74 2.29
CA ARG A 96 11.20 9.77 3.26
C ARG A 96 12.70 10.07 3.21
N THR A 97 13.52 9.10 2.84
CA THR A 97 14.96 9.27 2.72
C THR A 97 15.42 9.60 1.30
N ALA A 98 14.51 9.65 0.33
CA ALA A 98 14.84 9.92 -1.06
C ALA A 98 15.13 11.41 -1.29
N GLU A 99 16.16 11.70 -2.09
CA GLU A 99 16.31 13.00 -2.73
C GLU A 99 15.22 13.17 -3.79
N LEU A 100 14.26 14.06 -3.50
CA LEU A 100 13.19 14.40 -4.44
C LEU A 100 13.51 15.69 -5.17
N THR A 101 13.17 15.73 -6.46
CA THR A 101 13.22 16.96 -7.24
C THR A 101 12.10 17.90 -6.78
N PRO A 102 12.41 19.16 -6.40
CA PRO A 102 11.40 20.17 -6.06
C PRO A 102 10.35 20.33 -7.16
N GLY A 103 9.10 20.58 -6.77
CA GLY A 103 7.97 20.72 -7.69
C GLY A 103 7.52 19.42 -8.36
N MET A 104 8.09 18.26 -8.01
CA MET A 104 7.70 16.96 -8.56
C MET A 104 7.05 16.06 -7.50
N PHE A 105 6.28 15.09 -8.00
CA PHE A 105 5.76 13.98 -7.20
C PHE A 105 6.58 12.72 -7.46
N ARG A 106 6.96 12.02 -6.40
CA ARG A 106 7.42 10.63 -6.48
C ARG A 106 6.24 9.70 -6.26
N ARG A 107 6.18 8.62 -7.04
CA ARG A 107 5.11 7.62 -6.95
C ARG A 107 5.67 6.22 -6.85
N CYS A 108 5.06 5.42 -5.98
CA CYS A 108 5.22 3.96 -5.93
C CYS A 108 3.84 3.29 -5.91
N THR A 109 3.64 2.22 -6.67
CA THR A 109 2.37 1.48 -6.74
C THR A 109 2.60 -0.01 -6.53
N TYR A 110 1.75 -0.63 -5.72
CA TYR A 110 1.74 -2.07 -5.43
C TYR A 110 0.36 -2.65 -5.71
N SER A 111 0.31 -3.92 -6.10
CA SER A 111 -0.94 -4.67 -6.24
C SER A 111 -0.84 -5.99 -5.48
N ASP A 112 -1.84 -6.28 -4.66
CA ASP A 112 -2.04 -7.53 -3.92
C ASP A 112 -3.44 -8.05 -4.24
N GLU A 113 -3.52 -9.11 -5.04
CA GLU A 113 -4.77 -9.71 -5.51
C GLU A 113 -5.75 -8.68 -6.11
N GLN A 114 -6.75 -8.25 -5.34
CA GLN A 114 -7.80 -7.31 -5.74
C GLN A 114 -7.64 -5.91 -5.14
N THR A 115 -6.50 -5.65 -4.49
CA THR A 115 -6.19 -4.38 -3.82
C THR A 115 -4.97 -3.73 -4.43
N VAL A 116 -5.04 -2.43 -4.64
CA VAL A 116 -3.91 -1.62 -5.10
C VAL A 116 -3.56 -0.59 -4.04
N VAL A 117 -2.27 -0.33 -3.86
CA VAL A 117 -1.77 0.71 -2.95
C VAL A 117 -0.84 1.63 -3.73
N SER A 118 -1.12 2.92 -3.70
CA SER A 118 -0.28 3.97 -4.27
C SER A 118 0.25 4.88 -3.18
N LEU A 119 1.57 5.07 -3.15
CA LEU A 119 2.26 6.06 -2.33
C LEU A 119 2.66 7.24 -3.21
N ILE A 120 2.29 8.45 -2.81
CA ILE A 120 2.59 9.68 -3.52
C ILE A 120 3.38 10.58 -2.56
N GLY A 121 4.64 10.87 -2.89
CA GLY A 121 5.50 11.77 -2.11
C GLY A 121 5.68 13.11 -2.80
N SER A 122 5.68 14.19 -2.04
CA SER A 122 6.10 15.51 -2.49
C SER A 122 7.03 16.17 -1.48
N LEU A 123 7.98 16.98 -1.96
CA LEU A 123 8.90 17.74 -1.12
C LEU A 123 8.29 19.07 -0.67
N ASP A 124 7.65 19.78 -1.58
CA ASP A 124 7.38 21.22 -1.45
C ASP A 124 6.05 21.67 -2.07
N LEU A 125 5.30 20.78 -2.73
CA LEU A 125 4.02 21.15 -3.31
C LEU A 125 2.94 21.30 -2.23
N PRO A 126 1.99 22.24 -2.40
CA PRO A 126 0.88 22.44 -1.47
C PRO A 126 0.09 21.16 -1.17
N GLN A 127 -0.36 21.03 0.07
CA GLN A 127 -1.10 19.85 0.54
C GLN A 127 -2.34 19.52 -0.31
N HIS A 128 -3.11 20.52 -0.75
CA HIS A 128 -4.30 20.30 -1.58
C HIS A 128 -3.96 19.67 -2.95
N LEU A 129 -2.80 20.00 -3.53
CA LEU A 129 -2.33 19.36 -4.78
C LEU A 129 -1.90 17.92 -4.52
N LEU A 130 -1.24 17.66 -3.39
CA LEU A 130 -0.90 16.30 -2.97
C LEU A 130 -2.16 15.44 -2.77
N GLU A 131 -3.19 15.98 -2.13
CA GLU A 131 -4.51 15.35 -1.95
C GLU A 131 -5.14 15.01 -3.31
N GLN A 132 -5.29 15.99 -4.19
CA GLN A 132 -5.87 15.80 -5.52
C GLN A 132 -5.10 14.75 -6.33
N LYS A 133 -3.76 14.79 -6.29
CA LYS A 133 -2.92 13.81 -7.00
C LYS A 133 -3.03 12.42 -6.40
N THR A 134 -3.14 12.31 -5.09
CA THR A 134 -3.30 11.03 -4.38
C THR A 134 -4.64 10.38 -4.72
N GLU A 135 -5.72 11.15 -4.70
CA GLU A 135 -7.06 10.68 -5.06
C GLU A 135 -7.13 10.23 -6.52
N MET A 136 -6.71 11.09 -7.44
CA MET A 136 -6.66 10.75 -8.86
C MET A 136 -5.80 9.49 -9.09
N ARG A 137 -4.73 9.33 -8.32
CA ARG A 137 -3.88 8.15 -8.44
C ARG A 137 -4.58 6.87 -8.02
N ALA A 138 -5.32 6.89 -6.91
CA ALA A 138 -6.08 5.74 -6.44
C ALA A 138 -7.13 5.29 -7.47
N VAL A 139 -7.86 6.24 -8.06
CA VAL A 139 -8.84 5.96 -9.12
C VAL A 139 -8.17 5.31 -10.32
N ILE A 140 -7.08 5.91 -10.80
CA ILE A 140 -6.42 5.40 -12.00
C ILE A 140 -5.78 4.03 -11.76
N GLU A 141 -5.06 3.82 -10.65
CA GLU A 141 -4.42 2.52 -10.45
C GLU A 141 -5.45 1.41 -10.19
N LYS A 142 -6.62 1.72 -9.58
CA LYS A 142 -7.75 0.77 -9.52
C LYS A 142 -8.14 0.31 -10.92
N TYR A 143 -8.39 1.26 -11.82
CA TYR A 143 -8.80 0.97 -13.19
C TYR A 143 -7.72 0.18 -13.94
N ARG A 144 -6.45 0.62 -13.87
CA ARG A 144 -5.33 0.00 -14.57
C ARG A 144 -5.08 -1.46 -14.19
N HIS A 145 -5.21 -1.76 -12.90
CA HIS A 145 -4.99 -3.11 -12.38
C HIS A 145 -6.25 -3.97 -12.38
N LYS A 146 -7.39 -3.41 -12.82
CA LYS A 146 -8.70 -4.07 -12.74
C LYS A 146 -9.02 -4.54 -11.32
N ALA A 147 -8.63 -3.74 -10.34
CA ALA A 147 -8.78 -4.04 -8.92
C ALA A 147 -10.18 -3.67 -8.43
N ILE A 148 -10.64 -4.34 -7.37
CA ILE A 148 -11.91 -4.02 -6.71
C ILE A 148 -11.73 -2.79 -5.81
N LYS A 149 -10.53 -2.63 -5.24
CA LYS A 149 -10.22 -1.52 -4.33
C LYS A 149 -8.82 -0.96 -4.55
N SER A 150 -8.67 0.33 -4.29
CA SER A 150 -7.38 1.02 -4.33
C SER A 150 -7.26 2.01 -3.18
N ILE A 151 -6.06 2.08 -2.63
CA ILE A 151 -5.65 2.97 -1.55
C ILE A 151 -4.64 3.96 -2.13
N GLY A 152 -4.84 5.25 -1.88
CA GLY A 152 -3.84 6.28 -2.10
C GLY A 152 -3.34 6.84 -0.77
N LEU A 153 -2.03 6.96 -0.56
CA LEU A 153 -1.43 7.64 0.58
C LEU A 153 -0.50 8.75 0.09
N GLY A 154 -0.81 10.00 0.45
CA GLY A 154 -0.01 11.17 0.10
C GLY A 154 0.86 11.60 1.28
N ILE A 155 2.14 11.84 1.01
CA ILE A 155 3.18 12.08 2.02
C ILE A 155 3.97 13.34 1.65
N MET A 156 4.01 14.32 2.56
CA MET A 156 4.99 15.40 2.50
C MET A 156 6.30 14.88 3.10
N VAL A 157 7.33 14.68 2.26
CA VAL A 157 8.54 13.96 2.68
C VAL A 157 9.42 14.76 3.65
N ASN A 158 9.28 16.09 3.64
CA ASN A 158 9.96 16.99 4.56
C ASN A 158 9.29 17.07 5.95
N ASP A 159 8.09 16.49 6.11
CA ASP A 159 7.35 16.48 7.36
C ASP A 159 7.27 15.06 7.94
N ASN A 160 8.02 14.85 9.02
CA ASN A 160 8.07 13.59 9.76
C ASN A 160 7.11 13.55 10.97
N SER A 161 6.24 14.56 11.14
CA SER A 161 5.27 14.58 12.24
C SER A 161 4.14 13.55 12.09
N LYS A 162 3.88 13.09 10.86
CA LYS A 162 2.83 12.13 10.52
C LYS A 162 3.34 11.10 9.52
N PRO A 163 2.87 9.84 9.56
CA PRO A 163 3.27 8.80 8.60
C PRO A 163 2.76 9.09 7.17
N PHE A 164 1.66 9.82 7.03
CA PHE A 164 1.12 10.36 5.77
C PHE A 164 0.21 11.56 6.06
N HIS A 165 -0.05 12.39 5.05
CA HIS A 165 -0.80 13.64 5.15
C HIS A 165 -2.24 13.46 4.69
N CYS A 166 -2.44 12.72 3.59
CA CYS A 166 -3.76 12.41 3.07
C CYS A 166 -3.90 10.94 2.68
N ALA A 167 -5.14 10.46 2.69
CA ALA A 167 -5.48 9.08 2.35
C ALA A 167 -6.74 9.06 1.50
N SER A 168 -6.78 8.19 0.50
CA SER A 168 -7.91 8.01 -0.41
C SER A 168 -8.28 6.53 -0.49
N TRP A 169 -9.58 6.25 -0.46
CA TRP A 169 -10.16 4.93 -0.63
C TRP A 169 -11.08 4.94 -1.85
N VAL A 170 -10.84 4.03 -2.78
CA VAL A 170 -11.69 3.83 -3.95
C VAL A 170 -12.07 2.37 -4.01
N GLU A 171 -13.36 2.06 -4.02
CA GLU A 171 -13.88 0.69 -4.05
C GLU A 171 -15.05 0.58 -5.03
N GLY A 172 -15.20 -0.60 -5.63
CA GLY A 172 -16.31 -0.95 -6.50
C GLY A 172 -15.88 -1.94 -7.58
N PRO A 173 -16.84 -2.56 -8.29
CA PRO A 173 -16.50 -3.42 -9.43
C PRO A 173 -15.63 -2.69 -10.44
N TRP A 174 -14.84 -3.45 -11.20
CA TRP A 174 -14.17 -2.90 -12.37
C TRP A 174 -15.16 -2.89 -13.52
N GLU A 175 -15.34 -1.71 -14.11
CA GLU A 175 -16.16 -1.51 -15.30
C GLU A 175 -15.31 -0.80 -16.34
N TYR A 176 -15.54 -1.14 -17.61
CA TYR A 176 -14.86 -0.48 -18.71
C TYR A 176 -15.37 0.96 -18.85
N ASP A 177 -14.44 1.90 -19.02
CA ASP A 177 -14.75 3.33 -19.12
C ASP A 177 -13.89 3.95 -20.22
N ASP A 178 -14.54 4.49 -21.25
CA ASP A 178 -13.89 5.11 -22.42
C ASP A 178 -13.04 6.33 -22.05
N GLU A 179 -13.47 7.12 -21.06
CA GLU A 179 -12.71 8.29 -20.59
C GLU A 179 -11.47 7.84 -19.84
N MET A 180 -11.58 6.79 -19.03
CA MET A 180 -10.43 6.18 -18.35
C MET A 180 -9.43 5.57 -19.33
N GLU A 181 -9.89 4.92 -20.41
CA GLU A 181 -8.99 4.42 -21.46
C GLU A 181 -8.22 5.55 -22.16
N LYS A 182 -8.90 6.66 -22.50
CA LYS A 182 -8.23 7.85 -23.07
C LYS A 182 -7.21 8.43 -22.11
N LEU A 183 -7.59 8.60 -20.85
CA LEU A 183 -6.69 9.05 -19.79
C LEU A 183 -5.46 8.14 -19.66
N MET A 184 -5.61 6.82 -19.90
CA MET A 184 -4.49 5.86 -19.80
C MET A 184 -3.54 5.96 -20.99
N GLN A 185 -4.07 6.37 -22.15
CA GLN A 185 -3.28 6.60 -23.36
C GLN A 185 -2.49 7.90 -23.26
N ASP A 186 -3.12 8.95 -22.71
CA ASP A 186 -2.53 10.28 -22.56
C ASP A 186 -1.60 10.41 -21.34
N GLU A 187 -1.63 9.45 -20.41
CA GLU A 187 -0.77 9.50 -19.23
C GLU A 187 0.72 9.46 -19.65
N PRO A 188 1.52 10.45 -19.21
CA PRO A 188 2.94 10.45 -19.49
C PRO A 188 3.58 9.17 -18.94
N PRO A 189 4.57 8.62 -19.66
CA PRO A 189 5.22 7.39 -19.21
C PRO A 189 5.82 7.58 -17.83
N PHE A 190 5.61 6.60 -16.96
CA PHE A 190 6.34 6.55 -15.70
C PHE A 190 7.83 6.37 -15.98
N ILE A 191 8.64 7.35 -15.56
CA ILE A 191 10.10 7.33 -15.66
C ILE A 191 10.66 7.08 -14.26
N PRO A 192 11.24 5.89 -14.00
CA PRO A 192 11.93 5.63 -12.74
C PRO A 192 13.11 6.57 -12.58
N ALA A 193 13.33 7.05 -11.35
CA ALA A 193 14.45 7.92 -11.01
C ALA A 193 15.80 7.32 -11.46
N PRO A 194 16.80 8.14 -11.79
CA PRO A 194 18.15 7.67 -12.09
C PRO A 194 18.67 6.73 -10.99
N GLY A 195 19.39 5.67 -11.37
CA GLY A 195 19.89 4.66 -10.43
C GLY A 195 18.87 3.63 -9.93
N THR A 196 17.58 3.78 -10.25
CA THR A 196 16.59 2.73 -9.92
C THR A 196 16.85 1.49 -10.77
N GLU A 197 17.08 0.35 -10.12
CA GLU A 197 17.15 -0.95 -10.79
C GLU A 197 15.83 -1.24 -11.51
N LEU A 198 15.91 -1.43 -12.83
CA LEU A 198 14.75 -1.78 -13.62
C LEU A 198 14.51 -3.29 -13.54
N PRO A 199 13.24 -3.74 -13.50
CA PRO A 199 12.94 -5.16 -13.53
C PRO A 199 13.48 -5.79 -14.81
N GLY A 200 13.78 -7.09 -14.75
CA GLY A 200 14.26 -7.83 -15.91
C GLY A 200 13.29 -7.72 -17.10
N ARG A 201 13.81 -7.77 -18.34
CA ARG A 201 13.02 -7.55 -19.58
C ARG A 201 11.75 -8.38 -19.68
N ASN A 202 11.75 -9.60 -19.13
CA ASN A 202 10.60 -10.52 -19.15
C ASN A 202 9.75 -10.50 -17.86
N ALA A 203 10.19 -9.80 -16.81
CA ALA A 203 9.44 -9.65 -15.58
C ALA A 203 8.15 -8.82 -15.81
N PRO A 204 7.15 -8.93 -14.91
CA PRO A 204 5.98 -8.06 -14.93
C PRO A 204 6.38 -6.58 -14.97
N CYS A 205 5.66 -5.77 -15.75
CA CYS A 205 5.96 -4.36 -15.89
C CYS A 205 5.64 -3.59 -14.61
N LEU A 206 6.58 -2.72 -14.19
CA LEU A 206 6.46 -1.84 -13.02
C LEU A 206 5.31 -0.81 -13.05
N CYS A 207 4.60 -0.67 -14.17
CA CYS A 207 3.37 0.12 -14.22
C CYS A 207 2.10 -0.67 -13.86
N GLY A 208 2.22 -1.99 -13.62
CA GLY A 208 1.07 -2.78 -13.20
C GLY A 208 0.18 -3.34 -14.31
N SER A 209 0.51 -3.09 -15.58
CA SER A 209 -0.32 -3.53 -16.73
C SER A 209 -0.43 -5.06 -16.93
N GLY A 210 0.26 -5.87 -16.11
CA GLY A 210 0.39 -7.33 -16.30
C GLY A 210 1.22 -7.74 -17.53
N LYS A 211 1.61 -6.82 -18.41
CA LYS A 211 2.45 -7.09 -19.58
C LYS A 211 3.91 -7.29 -19.16
N LYS A 212 4.68 -8.06 -19.95
CA LYS A 212 6.15 -8.14 -19.80
C LYS A 212 6.77 -6.74 -19.91
N PHE A 213 7.73 -6.40 -19.06
CA PHE A 213 8.34 -5.07 -19.00
C PHE A 213 8.83 -4.58 -20.39
N LYS A 214 9.47 -5.45 -21.17
CA LYS A 214 9.92 -5.15 -22.55
C LYS A 214 8.82 -4.79 -23.54
N LYS A 215 7.58 -5.24 -23.30
CA LYS A 215 6.40 -4.99 -24.13
C LYS A 215 5.54 -3.85 -23.59
N CYS A 216 6.00 -3.15 -22.55
CA CYS A 216 5.27 -2.08 -21.90
C CYS A 216 6.21 -0.89 -21.63
N CYS A 217 6.52 -0.58 -20.36
CA CYS A 217 7.24 0.64 -20.01
C CYS A 217 8.68 0.71 -20.48
N LEU A 218 9.37 -0.41 -20.78
CA LEU A 218 10.79 -0.35 -21.16
C LEU A 218 11.05 0.60 -22.34
N ARG A 219 10.26 0.49 -23.42
CA ARG A 219 10.43 1.35 -24.61
C ARG A 219 10.13 2.81 -24.29
N LYS A 220 9.09 3.07 -23.50
CA LYS A 220 8.69 4.42 -23.11
C LYS A 220 9.76 5.09 -22.24
N ILE A 221 10.34 4.35 -21.29
CA ILE A 221 11.44 4.81 -20.43
C ILE A 221 12.70 5.07 -21.26
N GLN A 222 13.03 4.16 -22.19
CA GLN A 222 14.19 4.34 -23.08
C GLN A 222 14.05 5.57 -23.98
N ALA A 223 12.88 5.79 -24.58
CA ALA A 223 12.60 6.97 -25.39
C ALA A 223 12.70 8.26 -24.57
N ALA A 224 12.13 8.28 -23.36
CA ALA A 224 12.18 9.44 -22.48
C ALA A 224 13.60 9.77 -22.00
N ARG A 225 14.43 8.75 -21.70
CA ARG A 225 15.84 8.94 -21.33
C ARG A 225 16.70 9.38 -22.51
N GLY A 226 16.38 8.95 -23.73
CA GLY A 226 17.08 9.36 -24.95
C GLY A 226 16.83 10.81 -25.39
N HIS A 227 15.79 11.46 -24.88
CA HIS A 227 15.50 12.88 -25.14
C HIS A 227 16.05 13.84 -24.06
N MET A 228 16.65 13.30 -22.98
CA MET A 228 17.30 14.10 -21.92
C MET A 228 18.83 14.11 -22.04
N GLY A 229 19.38 13.58 -23.14
CA GLY A 229 20.82 13.54 -23.45
C GLY A 229 21.18 14.47 -24.59
#